data_AF-A0A969I4M7-F1
#
_entry.id   AF-A0A969I4M7-F1
#
_cell.length_a   1.000
_cell.length_b   1.000
_cell.length_c   1.000
_cell.angle_alpha   90.00
_cell.angle_beta   90.00
_cell.angle_gamma   90.00
#
_symmetry.space_group_name_H-M   'P 1'
#
loop_
_entity.id
_entity.type
_entity.pdbx_description
1 polymer ?
#
loop_
_entity_poly.entity_id
_entity_poly.type
_entity_poly.pdbx_seq_one_letter_code
_entity_poly.pdbx_strand_id
1 'polypeptide(L)'
;LLWRSAQPWDIWLHAQEIPGSHVLLRLSPQTVPDRLDLQHAANLAAYYSRARLSDRVPVVWVKPQHLFKPKGAKPGMVAYRHEEILWGEPAAVRAEPLC
;
A
#
# COMPACT_ATOMS: atom_id res chain seq x y z
N LEU A 1 -10.73 6.95 0.42
CA LEU A 1 -11.51 6.96 -0.85
C LEU A 1 -10.79 6.20 -1.95
N LEU A 2 -9.44 6.25 -2.04
CA LEU A 2 -8.63 5.54 -3.04
C LEU A 2 -9.00 4.08 -3.31
N TRP A 3 -9.21 3.25 -2.28
CA TRP A 3 -9.54 1.84 -2.51
C TRP A 3 -10.95 1.59 -3.07
N ARG A 4 -11.88 2.55 -2.95
CA ARG A 4 -13.24 2.41 -3.52
C ARG A 4 -13.26 2.62 -5.03
N SER A 5 -12.26 3.31 -5.57
CA SER A 5 -12.06 3.48 -7.02
C SER A 5 -11.09 2.44 -7.61
N ALA A 6 -10.63 1.50 -6.79
CA ALA A 6 -9.72 0.45 -7.23
C ALA A 6 -10.46 -0.61 -8.05
N GLN A 7 -9.80 -1.11 -9.08
CA GLN A 7 -10.26 -2.27 -9.82
C GLN A 7 -9.95 -3.55 -9.05
N PRO A 8 -10.67 -4.66 -9.28
CA PRO A 8 -10.45 -5.93 -8.56
C PRO A 8 -9.02 -6.49 -8.68
N TRP A 9 -8.33 -6.15 -9.76
CA TRP A 9 -6.95 -6.56 -10.05
C TRP A 9 -5.89 -5.58 -9.57
N ASP A 10 -6.27 -4.38 -9.09
CA ASP A 10 -5.32 -3.44 -8.49
C ASP A 10 -4.79 -4.01 -7.16
N ILE A 11 -3.73 -3.40 -6.64
CA ILE A 11 -3.17 -3.75 -5.34
C ILE A 11 -3.18 -2.52 -4.45
N TRP A 12 -3.73 -2.67 -3.25
CA TRP A 12 -3.71 -1.65 -2.22
C TRP A 12 -2.56 -1.92 -1.25
N LEU A 13 -1.87 -0.87 -0.83
CA LEU A 13 -0.78 -0.94 0.14
C LEU A 13 -0.94 0.12 1.23
N HIS A 14 -0.46 -0.19 2.43
CA HIS A 14 -0.43 0.72 3.57
C HIS A 14 0.63 0.28 4.59
N ALA A 15 1.21 1.23 5.34
CA ALA A 15 2.12 0.89 6.44
C ALA A 15 1.39 0.12 7.54
N GLN A 16 1.87 -1.06 7.92
CA GLN A 16 1.18 -1.93 8.88
C GLN A 16 1.08 -1.26 10.25
N GLU A 17 -0.14 -1.15 10.79
CA GLU A 17 -0.42 -0.57 12.13
C GLU A 17 0.15 0.85 12.37
N ILE A 18 0.59 1.54 11.32
CA ILE A 18 1.23 2.84 11.39
C ILE A 18 0.40 3.84 10.58
N PRO A 19 0.03 5.01 11.13
CA PRO A 19 -0.67 6.02 10.35
C PRO A 19 0.14 6.43 9.12
N GLY A 20 -0.47 6.33 7.94
CA GLY A 20 0.17 6.71 6.68
C GLY A 20 -0.81 6.84 5.52
N SER A 21 -0.25 7.06 4.34
CA SER A 21 -1.01 7.13 3.10
C SER A 21 -1.44 5.74 2.63
N HIS A 22 -2.62 5.68 2.02
CA HIS A 22 -3.03 4.54 1.21
C HIS A 22 -2.39 4.67 -0.17
N VAL A 23 -1.70 3.62 -0.62
CA VAL A 23 -1.12 3.54 -1.96
C VAL A 23 -1.92 2.54 -2.78
N LEU A 24 -2.13 2.84 -4.05
CA LEU A 24 -2.83 1.96 -4.98
C LEU A 24 -1.93 1.74 -6.21
N LEU A 25 -1.43 0.51 -6.36
CA LEU A 25 -0.75 0.07 -7.57
C LEU A 25 -1.81 -0.33 -8.60
N ARG A 26 -1.88 0.45 -9.68
CA ARG A 26 -2.85 0.26 -10.77
C ARG A 26 -2.30 -0.75 -11.74
N LEU A 27 -3.05 -1.82 -11.98
CA LEU A 27 -2.66 -2.88 -12.90
C LEU A 27 -3.63 -2.97 -14.08
N SER A 28 -3.21 -3.66 -15.13
CA SER A 28 -4.10 -4.07 -16.21
C SER A 28 -4.77 -5.40 -15.85
N PRO A 29 -5.97 -5.71 -16.42
CA PRO A 29 -6.60 -7.01 -16.23
C PRO A 29 -5.64 -8.16 -16.55
N GLN A 30 -5.72 -9.25 -15.77
CA GLN A 30 -4.91 -10.47 -15.95
C GLN A 30 -3.38 -10.26 -15.84
N THR A 31 -2.94 -9.11 -15.33
CA THR A 31 -1.52 -8.82 -15.09
C THR A 31 -1.12 -9.26 -13.69
N VAL A 32 0.03 -9.91 -13.57
CA VAL A 32 0.67 -10.19 -12.26
C VAL A 32 1.52 -8.96 -11.92
N PRO A 33 1.45 -8.43 -10.68
CA PRO A 33 2.31 -7.32 -10.29
C PRO A 33 3.78 -7.70 -10.48
N ASP A 34 4.53 -6.84 -11.16
CA ASP A 34 5.97 -6.99 -11.15
C ASP A 34 6.52 -6.75 -9.74
N ARG A 35 7.57 -7.51 -9.38
CA ARG A 35 8.18 -7.41 -8.04
C ARG A 35 8.78 -6.03 -7.81
N LEU A 36 9.33 -5.40 -8.85
CA LEU A 36 9.92 -4.07 -8.74
C LEU A 36 8.84 -3.02 -8.49
N ASP A 37 7.76 -3.04 -9.28
CA ASP A 37 6.63 -2.13 -9.11
C ASP A 37 5.99 -2.26 -7.73
N LEU A 38 5.82 -3.50 -7.26
CA LEU A 38 5.26 -3.79 -5.95
C LEU A 38 6.17 -3.27 -4.82
N GLN A 39 7.49 -3.44 -4.95
CA GLN A 39 8.47 -2.91 -4.01
C GLN A 39 8.49 -1.38 -4.02
N HIS A 40 8.43 -0.75 -5.20
CA HIS A 40 8.38 0.70 -5.33
C HIS A 40 7.13 1.27 -4.65
N ALA A 41 5.96 0.66 -4.88
CA ALA A 41 4.72 1.02 -4.21
C ALA A 41 4.81 0.84 -2.68
N ALA A 42 5.50 -0.20 -2.20
CA ALA A 42 5.74 -0.40 -0.77
C ALA A 42 6.66 0.68 -0.18
N ASN A 43 7.71 1.06 -0.89
CA ASN A 43 8.61 2.14 -0.49
C ASN A 43 7.85 3.48 -0.38
N LEU A 44 6.96 3.77 -1.32
CA LEU A 44 6.07 4.94 -1.26
C LEU A 44 5.15 4.90 -0.03
N ALA A 45 4.52 3.76 0.24
CA ALA A 45 3.64 3.60 1.41
C ALA A 45 4.42 3.82 2.73
N ALA A 46 5.64 3.29 2.80
CA ALA A 46 6.55 3.47 3.93
C ALA A 46 6.98 4.95 4.09
N TYR A 47 7.36 5.61 3.00
CA TYR A 47 7.83 7.00 3.00
C TYR A 47 6.73 8.00 3.38
N TYR A 48 5.50 7.79 2.89
CA TYR A 48 4.35 8.63 3.25
C TYR A 48 3.63 8.15 4.52
N SER A 49 4.34 7.46 5.41
CA SER A 49 3.86 7.08 6.75
C SER A 49 4.54 7.88 7.85
N ARG A 50 4.06 7.71 9.09
CA ARG A 50 4.76 8.23 10.28
C ARG A 50 6.12 7.56 10.54
N ALA A 51 6.41 6.42 9.90
CA ALA A 51 7.67 5.70 10.04
C ALA A 51 8.72 6.05 8.97
N ARG A 52 8.56 7.16 8.23
CA ARG A 52 9.44 7.58 7.12
C ARG A 52 10.94 7.72 7.44
N LEU A 53 11.31 7.79 8.72
CA LEU A 53 12.71 7.88 9.19
C LEU A 53 13.28 6.52 9.63
N SER A 54 12.49 5.45 9.55
CA SER A 54 12.95 4.10 9.85
C SER A 54 13.68 3.51 8.64
N ASP A 55 14.65 2.63 8.89
CA ASP A 55 15.39 1.96 7.81
C ASP A 55 14.46 1.08 6.97
N ARG A 56 13.57 0.34 7.63
CA ARG A 56 12.55 -0.49 6.99
C ARG A 56 11.23 -0.36 7.73
N VAL A 57 10.13 -0.44 6.98
CA VAL A 57 8.76 -0.34 7.51
C VAL A 57 7.96 -1.54 6.98
N PRO A 58 7.23 -2.27 7.84
CA PRO A 58 6.33 -3.31 7.37
C PRO A 58 5.16 -2.66 6.62
N VAL A 59 4.90 -3.11 5.41
CA VAL A 59 3.84 -2.62 4.53
C VAL A 59 2.94 -3.80 4.19
N VAL A 60 1.66 -3.66 4.51
CA VAL A 60 0.63 -4.60 4.06
C VAL A 60 0.32 -4.34 2.61
N TRP A 61 0.19 -5.40 1.81
CA TRP A 61 -0.42 -5.30 0.50
C TRP A 61 -1.56 -6.31 0.36
N VAL A 62 -2.65 -5.87 -0.25
CA VAL A 62 -3.93 -6.60 -0.26
C VAL A 62 -4.68 -6.28 -1.54
N LYS A 63 -5.38 -7.28 -2.10
CA LYS A 63 -6.34 -7.04 -3.20
C LYS A 63 -7.56 -6.27 -2.69
N PRO A 64 -8.09 -5.28 -3.44
CA PRO A 64 -9.22 -4.45 -3.01
C PRO A 64 -10.46 -5.22 -2.55
N GLN A 65 -10.73 -6.39 -3.12
CA GLN A 65 -11.85 -7.25 -2.73
C GLN A 65 -11.76 -7.80 -1.30
N HIS A 66 -10.58 -7.84 -0.70
CA HIS A 66 -10.40 -8.26 0.70
C HIS A 66 -10.40 -7.08 1.69
N LEU A 67 -10.54 -5.84 1.18
CA LEU A 67 -10.68 -4.65 2.01
C LEU A 67 -12.14 -4.43 2.39
N PHE A 68 -12.37 -4.01 3.63
CA PHE A 68 -13.70 -3.65 4.09
C PHE A 68 -13.63 -2.49 5.09
N LYS A 69 -14.70 -1.70 5.13
CA LYS A 69 -14.87 -0.67 6.16
C LYS A 69 -15.69 -1.24 7.31
N PRO A 70 -15.13 -1.36 8.53
CA PRO A 70 -15.92 -1.79 9.68
C PRO A 70 -17.11 -0.85 9.93
N LYS A 71 -18.25 -1.39 10.36
CA LYS A 71 -19.44 -0.61 10.64
C LYS A 71 -19.14 0.41 11.74
N GLY A 72 -19.47 1.69 11.52
CA GLY A 72 -19.19 2.77 12.46
C GLY A 72 -17.75 3.31 12.45
N ALA A 73 -16.86 2.77 11.61
CA ALA A 73 -15.49 3.25 11.52
C ALA A 73 -15.39 4.69 10.98
N LYS A 74 -14.47 5.48 11.55
CA LYS A 74 -14.13 6.84 11.09
C LYS A 74 -13.71 6.82 9.61
N PRO A 75 -13.93 7.92 8.86
CA PRO A 75 -13.37 8.07 7.51
C PRO A 75 -11.86 7.78 7.50
N GLY A 76 -11.40 7.05 6.49
CA GLY A 76 -10.00 6.65 6.35
C GLY A 76 -9.65 5.32 7.00
N MET A 77 -10.41 4.82 7.98
CA MET A 77 -10.17 3.47 8.53
C MET A 77 -10.60 2.39 7.54
N VAL A 78 -9.71 1.42 7.34
CA VAL A 78 -9.87 0.25 6.47
C VAL A 78 -9.38 -0.96 7.26
N ALA A 79 -10.14 -2.05 7.18
CA ALA A 79 -9.72 -3.36 7.66
C ALA A 79 -9.54 -4.29 6.46
N TYR A 80 -8.74 -5.34 6.64
CA TYR A 80 -8.40 -6.29 5.59
C TYR A 80 -8.28 -7.71 6.14
N ARG A 81 -8.20 -8.66 5.21
CA ARG A 81 -7.92 -10.08 5.43
C ARG A 81 -7.02 -10.57 4.32
N HIS A 82 -6.32 -11.69 4.55
CA HIS A 82 -5.40 -12.30 3.56
C HIS A 82 -4.33 -11.31 3.09
N GLU A 83 -3.76 -10.60 4.05
CA GLU A 83 -2.65 -9.69 3.81
C GLU A 83 -1.34 -10.44 3.66
N GLU A 84 -0.46 -9.84 2.88
CA GLU A 84 0.95 -10.19 2.82
C GLU A 84 1.77 -8.96 3.22
N ILE A 85 2.95 -9.20 3.80
CA ILE A 85 3.85 -8.15 4.27
C ILE A 85 5.04 -8.01 3.33
N LEU A 86 5.31 -6.79 2.91
CA LEU A 86 6.54 -6.37 2.27
C LEU A 86 7.28 -5.39 3.16
N TRP A 87 8.61 -5.43 3.12
CA TRP A 87 9.43 -4.46 3.83
C TRP A 87 9.71 -3.29 2.90
N GLY A 88 9.06 -2.15 3.17
CA GLY A 88 9.30 -0.91 2.44
C GLY A 88 10.53 -0.18 3.00
N GLU A 89 11.24 0.51 2.11
CA GLU A 89 12.48 1.24 2.41
C GLU A 89 12.26 2.72 2.10
N PRO A 90 11.90 3.56 3.08
CA PRO A 90 11.58 4.97 2.87
C PRO A 90 12.67 5.76 2.15
N ALA A 91 13.94 5.45 2.43
CA ALA A 91 15.09 6.17 1.85
C ALA A 91 15.19 5.98 0.32
N ALA A 92 14.75 4.83 -0.20
CA ALA A 92 14.80 4.53 -1.63
C ALA A 92 13.94 5.48 -2.47
N VAL A 93 12.84 6.01 -1.91
CA VAL A 93 11.94 6.95 -2.61
C VAL A 93 12.65 8.26 -3.01
N ARG A 94 13.65 8.69 -2.24
CA ARG A 94 14.42 9.92 -2.55
C ARG A 94 15.56 9.68 -3.55
N ALA A 95 15.99 8.44 -3.71
CA ALA A 95 17.08 8.07 -4.61
C ALA A 95 16.59 7.88 -6.05
N GLU A 96 15.29 7.63 -6.24
CA GLU A 96 14.68 7.40 -7.55
C GLU A 96 13.95 8.66 -8.03
N PRO A 97 14.23 9.18 -9.24
CA PRO A 97 13.38 10.21 -9.83
C PRO A 97 11.98 9.63 -10.04
N LEU A 98 10.94 10.38 -9.66
CA LEU A 98 9.57 10.06 -10.03
C LEU A 98 9.52 10.08 -11.56
N CYS A 99 9.32 8.91 -12.16
CA CYS A 99 9.28 8.69 -13.60
C CYS A 99 8.19 9.51 -14.29
#